data_AF-A0A0P9Q2H4-F1
#
_entry.id   AF-A0A0P9Q2H4-F1
#
_cell.length_a   1.000
_cell.length_b   1.000
_cell.length_c   1.000
_cell.angle_alpha   90.00
_cell.angle_beta   90.00
_cell.angle_gamma   90.00
#
_symmetry.space_group_name_H-M   'P 1'
#
loop_
_entity.id
_entity.type
_entity.pdbx_description
1 polymer ?
#
loop_
_entity_poly.entity_id
_entity_poly.type
_entity_poly.pdbx_seq_one_letter_code
_entity_poly.pdbx_strand_id
1 'polypeptide(L)'
;MSSTTRRRDLYVSLKLIVCIALGIWLGVMAVFLTALLYYKSLPPAQTQALENAAAQLTAPPAQKTAAPSGPETEMFRKYEQSLRESEARQAREQAQEQQQRTFNRSKCDFWIQQDRTAPSEKSRASINQYCG
;
A
#
# COMPACT_ATOMS: atom_id res chain seq x y z
N MET A 1 22.73 9.44 32.14
CA MET A 1 23.27 9.01 30.82
C MET A 1 22.18 8.59 29.81
N SER A 2 20.96 9.16 29.85
CA SER A 2 19.84 8.72 28.98
C SER A 2 19.56 9.67 27.79
N SER A 3 19.96 10.94 27.89
CA SER A 3 19.69 11.97 26.88
C SER A 3 20.48 11.79 25.58
N THR A 4 21.69 11.23 25.66
CA THR A 4 22.56 11.04 24.49
C THR A 4 22.06 9.93 23.58
N THR A 5 21.45 8.88 24.12
CA THR A 5 20.88 7.77 23.34
C THR A 5 19.66 8.22 22.54
N ARG A 6 18.73 8.96 23.17
CA ARG A 6 17.52 9.49 22.51
C ARG A 6 17.84 10.43 21.34
N ARG A 7 18.88 11.27 21.44
CA ARG A 7 19.29 12.13 20.31
C ARG A 7 19.87 11.34 19.15
N ARG A 8 20.62 10.27 19.44
CA ARG A 8 21.21 9.41 18.40
C ARG A 8 20.13 8.63 17.66
N ASP A 9 19.13 8.09 18.35
CA ASP A 9 18.03 7.37 17.72
C ASP A 9 17.22 8.26 16.77
N LEU A 10 16.88 9.48 17.19
CA LEU A 10 16.18 10.45 16.32
C LEU A 10 17.02 10.83 15.08
N TYR A 11 18.34 10.97 15.25
CA TYR A 11 19.24 11.29 14.15
C TYR A 11 19.35 10.13 13.15
N VAL A 12 19.38 8.89 13.64
CA VAL A 12 19.39 7.68 12.79
C VAL A 12 18.08 7.57 12.01
N SER A 13 16.93 7.75 12.66
CA SER A 13 15.62 7.72 11.98
C SER A 13 15.49 8.82 10.92
N LEU A 14 15.92 10.05 11.22
CA LEU A 14 15.92 11.15 10.24
C LEU A 14 16.81 10.84 9.03
N LYS A 15 18.00 10.29 9.26
CA LYS A 15 18.94 9.93 8.18
C LYS A 15 18.37 8.82 7.30
N LEU A 16 17.67 7.84 7.87
CA LEU A 16 16.97 6.80 7.12
C LEU A 16 15.82 7.37 6.28
N ILE A 17 14.99 8.24 6.85
CA ILE A 17 13.87 8.88 6.14
C ILE A 17 14.39 9.69 4.94
N VAL A 18 15.43 10.50 5.14
CA VAL A 18 16.04 11.29 4.06
C VAL A 18 16.63 10.37 2.98
N CYS A 19 17.28 9.28 3.37
CA CYS A 19 17.85 8.32 2.42
C CYS A 19 16.76 7.64 1.57
N ILE A 20 15.63 7.26 2.19
CA ILE A 20 14.49 6.66 1.49
C ILE A 20 13.83 7.69 0.56
N ALA A 21 13.59 8.91 1.03
CA ALA A 21 13.00 9.98 0.24
C ALA A 21 13.86 10.32 -0.99
N LEU A 22 15.18 10.41 -0.82
CA LEU A 22 16.12 10.60 -1.93
C LEU A 22 16.09 9.42 -2.90
N GLY A 23 16.05 8.19 -2.39
CA GLY A 23 15.93 6.99 -3.22
C GLY A 23 14.68 6.97 -4.08
N ILE A 24 13.52 7.31 -3.50
CA ILE A 24 12.24 7.39 -4.23
C ILE A 24 12.31 8.49 -5.30
N TRP A 25 12.81 9.67 -4.94
CA TRP A 25 12.93 10.78 -5.88
C TRP A 25 13.84 10.45 -7.07
N LEU A 26 15.00 9.81 -6.80
CA LEU A 26 15.91 9.32 -7.84
C LEU A 26 15.26 8.23 -8.70
N GLY A 27 14.50 7.32 -8.09
CA GLY A 27 13.75 6.29 -8.81
C GLY A 27 12.72 6.89 -9.77
N VAL A 28 11.94 7.88 -9.31
CA VAL A 28 10.97 8.59 -10.16
C VAL A 28 11.66 9.30 -11.32
N MET A 29 12.77 10.01 -11.05
CA MET A 29 13.55 10.65 -12.12
C MET A 29 14.07 9.65 -13.14
N ALA A 30 14.62 8.51 -12.69
CA ALA A 30 15.15 7.47 -13.58
C ALA A 30 14.05 6.87 -14.47
N VAL A 31 12.89 6.55 -13.91
CA VAL A 31 11.74 6.03 -14.69
C VAL A 31 11.27 7.06 -15.71
N PHE A 32 11.16 8.33 -15.32
CA PHE A 32 10.74 9.41 -16.21
C PHE A 32 11.72 9.63 -17.37
N LEU A 33 13.02 9.70 -17.08
CA LEU A 33 14.07 9.82 -18.09
C LEU A 33 14.08 8.62 -19.05
N THR A 34 13.90 7.41 -18.52
CA THR A 34 13.84 6.18 -19.32
C THR A 34 12.62 6.21 -20.23
N ALA A 35 11.45 6.58 -19.73
CA ALA A 35 10.24 6.71 -20.54
C ALA A 35 10.38 7.77 -21.64
N LEU A 36 10.98 8.93 -21.33
CA LEU A 36 11.27 9.98 -22.32
C LEU A 36 12.24 9.51 -23.40
N LEU A 37 13.32 8.83 -23.02
CA LEU A 37 14.30 8.26 -23.96
C LEU A 37 13.65 7.21 -24.84
N TYR A 38 12.83 6.34 -24.26
CA TYR A 38 12.09 5.33 -24.99
C TYR A 38 11.13 5.99 -25.99
N TYR A 39 10.34 6.97 -25.55
CA TYR A 39 9.43 7.73 -26.42
C TYR A 39 10.17 8.42 -27.58
N LYS A 40 11.35 8.99 -27.32
CA LYS A 40 12.14 9.67 -28.36
C LYS A 40 12.90 8.71 -29.28
N SER A 41 13.18 7.49 -28.82
CA SER A 41 13.88 6.46 -29.60
C SER A 41 12.93 5.53 -30.34
N LEU A 42 11.61 5.64 -30.12
CA LEU A 42 10.62 4.84 -30.82
C LEU A 42 10.54 5.30 -32.29
N PRO A 43 10.81 4.41 -33.26
CA PRO A 43 10.65 4.73 -34.67
C PRO A 43 9.16 4.97 -34.99
N PRO A 44 8.83 5.95 -35.85
CA PRO A 44 7.44 6.31 -36.20
C PRO A 44 6.65 5.18 -36.89
N ALA A 45 7.30 4.07 -37.26
CA ALA A 45 6.64 2.88 -37.79
C ALA A 45 5.94 2.04 -36.69
N GLN A 46 6.46 2.03 -35.46
CA GLN A 46 5.86 1.28 -34.34
C GLN A 46 4.65 2.00 -33.74
N THR A 47 4.61 3.33 -33.79
CA THR A 47 3.45 4.10 -33.34
C THR A 47 2.24 3.84 -34.22
N GLN A 48 2.40 3.64 -35.53
CA GLN A 48 1.30 3.25 -36.42
C GLN A 48 0.80 1.84 -36.15
N ALA A 49 1.70 0.87 -35.90
CA ALA A 49 1.28 -0.48 -35.51
C ALA A 49 0.55 -0.49 -34.16
N LEU A 50 1.02 0.32 -33.21
CA LEU A 50 0.40 0.48 -31.90
C LEU A 50 -0.93 1.24 -31.98
N GLU A 51 -1.07 2.25 -32.85
CA GLU A 51 -2.33 2.95 -33.11
C GLU A 51 -3.34 2.05 -33.82
N ASN A 52 -2.90 1.20 -34.76
CA ASN A 52 -3.78 0.21 -35.39
C ASN A 52 -4.20 -0.88 -34.39
N ALA A 53 -3.30 -1.31 -33.50
CA ALA A 53 -3.62 -2.25 -32.43
C ALA A 53 -4.55 -1.62 -31.39
N ALA A 54 -4.29 -0.38 -30.99
CA ALA A 54 -5.14 0.40 -30.10
C ALA A 54 -6.50 0.65 -30.76
N ALA A 55 -6.56 1.00 -32.04
CA ALA A 55 -7.81 1.16 -32.78
C ALA A 55 -8.58 -0.16 -32.87
N GLN A 56 -7.92 -1.31 -33.02
CA GLN A 56 -8.58 -2.62 -32.95
C GLN A 56 -9.04 -3.00 -31.54
N LEU A 57 -8.36 -2.53 -30.49
CA LEU A 57 -8.77 -2.71 -29.10
C LEU A 57 -9.90 -1.73 -28.68
N THR A 58 -9.96 -0.55 -29.31
CA THR A 58 -10.94 0.51 -29.01
C THR A 58 -12.15 0.44 -29.95
N ALA A 59 -12.04 -0.23 -31.09
CA ALA A 59 -13.18 -0.55 -31.95
C ALA A 59 -14.02 -1.63 -31.27
N PRO A 60 -15.25 -1.33 -30.81
CA PRO A 60 -16.15 -2.37 -30.31
C PRO A 60 -16.36 -3.43 -31.40
N PRO A 61 -16.34 -4.73 -31.06
CA PRO A 61 -16.39 -5.81 -32.03
C PRO A 61 -17.75 -5.84 -32.70
N ALA A 62 -17.88 -5.18 -33.84
CA ALA A 62 -19.01 -5.37 -34.72
C ALA A 62 -18.83 -6.71 -35.45
N GLN A 63 -19.41 -7.74 -34.83
CA GLN A 63 -20.20 -8.78 -35.50
C GLN A 63 -19.43 -9.94 -36.15
N LYS A 64 -19.17 -10.97 -35.35
CA LYS A 64 -19.43 -12.36 -35.76
C LYS A 64 -20.63 -12.87 -34.96
N THR A 65 -21.76 -12.88 -35.64
CA THR A 65 -22.95 -13.72 -35.48
C THR A 65 -22.98 -14.70 -34.28
N ALA A 66 -24.04 -14.57 -33.48
CA ALA A 66 -24.70 -15.56 -32.61
C ALA A 66 -24.55 -15.42 -31.08
N ALA A 67 -25.73 -15.47 -30.43
CA ALA A 67 -26.05 -15.67 -29.01
C ALA A 67 -26.03 -14.43 -28.06
N PRO A 68 -27.08 -14.25 -27.22
CA PRO A 68 -27.04 -13.32 -26.10
C PRO A 68 -26.14 -13.91 -24.99
N SER A 69 -25.41 -13.05 -24.28
CA SER A 69 -24.51 -13.37 -23.14
C SER A 69 -23.26 -14.22 -23.44
N GLY A 70 -22.11 -13.55 -23.59
CA GLY A 70 -20.80 -14.18 -23.69
C GLY A 70 -20.06 -14.31 -22.35
N PRO A 71 -19.08 -15.24 -22.24
CA PRO A 71 -18.29 -15.49 -21.03
C PRO A 71 -17.46 -14.29 -20.58
N GLU A 72 -17.19 -13.34 -21.48
CA GLU A 72 -16.49 -12.09 -21.19
C GLU A 72 -17.24 -11.22 -20.16
N THR A 73 -18.56 -11.05 -20.32
CA THR A 73 -19.38 -10.28 -19.38
C THR A 73 -19.50 -10.94 -18.00
N GLU A 74 -19.41 -12.26 -17.92
CA GLU A 74 -19.42 -13.00 -16.66
C GLU A 74 -18.09 -12.81 -15.90
N MET A 75 -16.96 -12.84 -16.61
CA MET A 75 -15.64 -12.59 -16.02
C MET A 75 -15.50 -11.16 -15.50
N PHE A 76 -15.99 -10.15 -16.24
CA PHE A 76 -16.01 -8.77 -15.75
C PHE A 76 -16.89 -8.60 -14.50
N ARG A 77 -18.09 -9.20 -14.47
CA ARG A 77 -18.94 -9.17 -13.28
C ARG A 77 -18.31 -9.85 -12.08
N LYS A 78 -17.65 -11.00 -12.28
CA LYS A 78 -16.94 -11.71 -11.21
C LYS A 78 -15.80 -10.87 -10.64
N TYR A 79 -15.08 -10.13 -11.50
CA TYR A 79 -14.04 -9.21 -11.07
C TYR A 79 -14.61 -8.05 -10.24
N GLU A 80 -15.65 -7.35 -10.73
CA GLU A 80 -16.31 -6.28 -9.97
C GLU A 80 -16.84 -6.77 -8.61
N GLN A 81 -17.41 -7.98 -8.60
CA GLN A 81 -17.90 -8.61 -7.38
C GLN A 81 -16.74 -8.92 -6.41
N SER A 82 -15.61 -9.44 -6.90
CA SER A 82 -14.42 -9.66 -6.07
C SER A 82 -13.83 -8.36 -5.52
N LEU A 83 -13.92 -7.26 -6.29
CA LEU A 83 -13.37 -5.96 -5.91
C LEU A 83 -14.20 -5.38 -4.76
N ARG A 84 -15.54 -5.37 -4.89
CA ARG A 84 -16.43 -4.98 -3.78
C ARG A 84 -16.27 -5.86 -2.55
N GLU A 85 -16.11 -7.17 -2.72
CA GLU A 85 -15.90 -8.08 -1.60
C GLU A 85 -14.56 -7.81 -0.88
N SER A 86 -13.51 -7.52 -1.65
CA SER A 86 -12.19 -7.17 -1.09
C SER A 86 -12.23 -5.87 -0.29
N GLU A 87 -12.90 -4.82 -0.79
CA GLU A 87 -13.07 -3.56 -0.07
C GLU A 87 -13.86 -3.75 1.23
N ALA A 88 -14.94 -4.54 1.18
CA ALA A 88 -15.75 -4.82 2.36
C ALA A 88 -14.98 -5.63 3.43
N ARG A 89 -14.13 -6.58 3.02
CA ARG A 89 -13.24 -7.31 3.94
C ARG A 89 -12.19 -6.40 4.54
N GLN A 90 -11.54 -5.57 3.73
CA GLN A 90 -10.50 -4.65 4.17
C GLN A 90 -11.05 -3.59 5.16
N ALA A 91 -12.27 -3.08 4.92
CA ALA A 91 -12.93 -2.16 5.84
C ALA A 91 -13.24 -2.82 7.21
N ARG A 92 -13.66 -4.09 7.21
CA ARG A 92 -13.91 -4.85 8.44
C ARG A 92 -12.63 -5.15 9.20
N GLU A 93 -11.58 -5.58 8.51
CA GLU A 93 -10.27 -5.83 9.12
C GLU A 93 -9.69 -4.55 9.73
N GLN A 94 -9.73 -3.43 9.01
CA GLN A 94 -9.28 -2.14 9.55
C GLN A 94 -10.10 -1.70 10.77
N ALA A 95 -11.43 -1.87 10.76
CA ALA A 95 -12.27 -1.56 11.91
C ALA A 95 -11.92 -2.45 13.13
N GLN A 96 -11.70 -3.75 12.92
CA GLN A 96 -11.29 -4.67 13.97
C GLN A 96 -9.90 -4.34 14.51
N GLU A 97 -8.94 -4.04 13.63
CA GLU A 97 -7.60 -3.61 14.03
C GLU A 97 -7.64 -2.29 14.80
N GLN A 98 -8.43 -1.31 14.37
CA GLN A 98 -8.58 -0.04 15.08
C GLN A 98 -9.19 -0.25 16.47
N GLN A 99 -10.20 -1.11 16.59
CA GLN A 99 -10.81 -1.44 17.87
C GLN A 99 -9.83 -2.17 18.79
N GLN A 100 -9.06 -3.12 18.24
CA GLN A 100 -8.01 -3.83 18.98
C GLN A 100 -6.87 -2.91 19.40
N ARG A 101 -6.41 -2.00 18.53
CA ARG A 101 -5.41 -0.99 18.86
C ARG A 101 -5.90 -0.03 19.94
N THR A 102 -7.17 0.39 19.86
CA THR A 102 -7.78 1.27 20.87
C THR A 102 -7.84 0.58 22.24
N PHE A 103 -8.23 -0.70 22.27
CA PHE A 103 -8.27 -1.50 23.49
C PHE A 103 -6.87 -1.82 24.06
N ASN A 104 -5.92 -2.16 23.20
CA ASN A 104 -4.53 -2.39 23.61
C ASN A 104 -3.88 -1.10 24.15
N ARG A 105 -4.21 0.06 23.56
CA ARG A 105 -3.75 1.37 24.03
C ARG A 105 -4.24 1.69 25.43
N SER A 106 -5.53 1.50 25.73
CA SER A 106 -6.04 1.76 27.09
C SER A 106 -5.47 0.79 28.13
N LYS A 107 -5.22 -0.48 27.75
CA LYS A 107 -4.51 -1.45 28.59
C LYS A 107 -3.04 -1.06 28.83
N CYS A 108 -2.36 -0.60 27.79
CA CYS A 108 -1.00 -0.10 27.89
C CYS A 108 -0.91 1.05 28.91
N ASP A 109 -1.81 2.02 28.82
CA ASP A 109 -1.88 3.15 29.75
C ASP A 109 -2.13 2.69 31.20
N PHE A 110 -3.02 1.72 31.40
CA PHE A 110 -3.28 1.12 32.72
C PHE A 110 -2.02 0.47 33.31
N TRP A 111 -1.33 -0.39 32.55
CA TRP A 111 -0.14 -1.07 33.04
C TRP A 111 1.03 -0.11 33.27
N ILE A 112 1.16 0.94 32.46
CA ILE A 112 2.12 2.03 32.72
C ILE A 112 1.82 2.74 34.03
N GLN A 113 0.55 3.00 34.35
CA GLN A 113 0.19 3.61 35.63
C GLN A 113 0.47 2.68 36.81
N GLN A 114 0.21 1.38 36.65
CA GLN A 114 0.46 0.38 37.69
C GLN A 114 1.97 0.17 37.94
N ASP A 115 2.81 0.18 36.90
CA ASP A 115 4.27 0.07 37.05
C ASP A 115 4.86 1.25 37.84
N ARG A 116 4.29 2.45 37.67
CA ARG A 116 4.73 3.67 38.37
C ARG A 116 4.40 3.65 39.86
N THR A 117 3.32 2.98 40.28
CA THR A 117 2.88 2.96 41.67
C THR A 117 3.43 1.76 42.45
N ALA A 118 3.69 0.64 41.79
CA ALA A 118 4.37 -0.52 42.37
C ALA A 118 5.09 -1.35 41.28
N PRO A 119 6.43 -1.23 41.15
CA PRO A 119 7.18 -1.94 40.12
C PRO A 119 7.06 -3.45 40.31
N SER A 120 6.54 -4.16 39.31
CA SER A 120 6.39 -5.62 39.36
C SER A 120 6.68 -6.25 38.00
N GLU A 121 7.32 -7.42 38.00
CA GLU A 121 7.69 -8.13 36.76
C GLU A 121 6.46 -8.45 35.86
N LYS A 122 5.29 -8.69 36.47
CA LYS A 122 4.02 -8.91 35.75
C LYS A 122 3.54 -7.68 34.98
N SER A 123 3.75 -6.49 35.54
CA SER A 123 3.41 -5.22 34.89
C SER A 123 4.24 -5.01 33.64
N ARG A 124 5.56 -5.20 33.74
CA ARG A 124 6.50 -5.02 32.62
C ARG A 124 6.25 -5.99 31.47
N ALA A 125 5.89 -7.24 31.77
CA ALA A 125 5.48 -8.22 30.75
C ALA A 125 4.20 -7.79 30.02
N SER A 126 3.23 -7.22 30.74
CA SER A 126 1.97 -6.74 30.16
C SER A 126 2.16 -5.50 29.29
N ILE A 127 3.07 -4.58 29.68
CA ILE A 127 3.46 -3.43 28.86
C ILE A 127 4.06 -3.90 27.52
N ASN A 128 5.01 -4.85 27.54
CA ASN A 128 5.61 -5.38 26.32
C ASN A 128 4.59 -6.06 25.38
N GLN A 129 3.53 -6.66 25.95
CA GLN A 129 2.48 -7.32 25.16
C GLN A 129 1.45 -6.35 24.57
N TYR A 130 1.10 -5.27 25.27
CA TYR A 130 0.00 -4.37 24.87
C TYR A 130 0.45 -3.02 24.29
N CYS A 131 1.70 -2.61 24.51
CA CYS A 131 2.24 -1.33 24.02
C CYS A 131 3.09 -1.43 22.75
N GLY A 132 3.22 -2.62 22.16
CA GLY A 132 4.02 -2.91 20.96
C GLY A 132 3.21 -2.96 19.67
#